data_AF-A0A973DDF0-F1
#
_entry.id   AF-A0A973DDF0-F1
#
_cell.length_a   1.000
_cell.length_b   1.000
_cell.length_c   1.000
_cell.angle_alpha   90.00
_cell.angle_beta   90.00
_cell.angle_gamma   90.00
#
_symmetry.space_group_name_H-M   'P 1'
#
loop_
_entity.id
_entity.type
_entity.pdbx_description
1 polymer ?
#
loop_
_entity_poly.entity_id
_entity_poly.type
_entity_poly.pdbx_seq_one_letter_code
_entity_poly.pdbx_strand_id
1 'polypeptide(L)'
;MHVKFSLSRWQLIAWLIGLLLVTPLGFLLFESLQGDSDVFQHLFDTVLWDYTRNTLILIAGVGLLSCVIALPLAWLTAYCEFPGRKQFEWALMLPLAMPTYLIAYVYTDLLDYAG
;
A
#
# COMPACT_ATOMS: atom_id res chain seq x y z
N MET A 1 -7.67 10.40 -39.45
CA MET A 1 -7.12 10.62 -38.09
C MET A 1 -5.80 9.85 -38.00
N HIS A 2 -4.67 10.47 -38.39
CA HIS A 2 -3.37 9.80 -38.43
C HIS A 2 -2.65 10.03 -37.10
N VAL A 3 -2.69 9.05 -36.20
CA VAL A 3 -1.88 9.07 -34.98
C VAL A 3 -0.42 8.85 -35.37
N LYS A 4 0.38 9.92 -35.41
CA LYS A 4 1.84 9.81 -35.58
C LYS A 4 2.46 9.43 -34.23
N PHE A 5 2.67 8.13 -34.00
CA PHE A 5 3.50 7.65 -32.90
C PHE A 5 4.98 7.91 -33.23
N SER A 6 5.51 9.08 -32.88
CA SER A 6 6.96 9.27 -32.82
C SER A 6 7.45 8.84 -31.45
N LEU A 7 7.83 7.57 -31.31
CA LEU A 7 8.42 7.06 -30.07
C LEU A 7 9.78 7.72 -29.84
N SER A 8 9.85 8.59 -28.83
CA SER A 8 11.11 9.15 -28.34
C SER A 8 11.97 8.05 -27.73
N ARG A 9 13.31 8.17 -27.81
CA ARG A 9 14.25 7.25 -27.14
C ARG A 9 13.95 7.09 -25.65
N TRP A 10 13.49 8.16 -25.01
CA TRP A 10 13.06 8.15 -23.61
C TRP A 10 11.80 7.31 -23.36
N GLN A 11 10.82 7.37 -24.27
CA GLN A 11 9.61 6.57 -24.16
C GLN A 11 9.92 5.08 -24.36
N LEU A 12 10.83 4.73 -25.28
CA LEU A 12 11.27 3.35 -25.46
C LEU A 12 11.92 2.77 -24.20
N ILE A 13 12.78 3.54 -23.53
CA ILE A 13 13.40 3.12 -22.26
C ILE A 13 12.35 2.94 -21.18
N ALA A 14 11.40 3.87 -21.05
CA ALA A 14 10.31 3.76 -20.09
C ALA A 14 9.43 2.52 -20.34
N TRP A 15 9.13 2.21 -21.60
CA TRP A 15 8.40 1.00 -21.98
C TRP A 15 9.18 -0.28 -21.68
N LEU A 16 10.49 -0.31 -21.94
CA LEU A 16 11.35 -1.46 -21.62
C LEU A 16 11.41 -1.73 -20.12
N ILE A 17 11.59 -0.69 -19.31
CA ILE A 17 11.59 -0.81 -17.85
C ILE A 17 10.22 -1.26 -17.35
N GLY A 18 9.14 -0.66 -17.86
CA GLY A 18 7.78 -1.07 -17.52
C GLY A 18 7.51 -2.55 -17.83
N LEU A 19 7.94 -3.03 -19.00
CA LEU A 19 7.82 -4.44 -19.38
C LEU A 19 8.64 -5.36 -18.46
N LEU A 20 9.86 -4.96 -18.09
CA LEU A 20 10.72 -5.70 -17.18
C LEU A 20 10.11 -5.80 -15.76
N LEU A 21 9.44 -4.74 -15.29
CA LEU A 21 8.79 -4.72 -13.98
C LEU A 21 7.48 -5.53 -13.95
N VAL A 22 6.76 -5.58 -15.08
CA VAL A 22 5.51 -6.34 -15.21
C VAL A 22 5.78 -7.83 -15.45
N THR A 23 6.96 -8.21 -15.92
CA THR A 23 7.30 -9.62 -16.22
C THR A 23 7.02 -10.60 -15.07
N PRO A 24 7.45 -10.35 -13.81
CA PRO A 24 7.13 -11.25 -12.70
C PRO A 24 5.63 -11.34 -12.40
N LEU A 25 4.87 -10.25 -12.58
CA LEU A 25 3.41 -10.27 -12.43
C LEU A 25 2.75 -11.11 -13.53
N GLY A 26 3.23 -10.99 -14.78
CA GLY A 26 2.77 -11.82 -15.89
C GLY A 26 3.09 -13.30 -15.68
N PHE A 27 4.26 -13.62 -15.14
CA PHE A 27 4.64 -14.97 -14.77
C PHE A 27 3.73 -15.55 -13.68
N LEU A 28 3.44 -14.78 -12.62
CA LEU A 28 2.49 -15.20 -11.58
C LEU A 28 1.08 -15.47 -12.15
N LEU A 29 0.61 -14.66 -13.09
CA LEU A 29 -0.68 -14.91 -13.75
C LEU A 29 -0.64 -16.17 -14.62
N PHE A 30 0.46 -16.41 -15.32
CA PHE A 30 0.64 -17.62 -16.14
C PHE A 30 0.65 -18.89 -15.30
N GLU A 31 1.35 -18.88 -14.15
CA GLU A 31 1.35 -19.99 -13.19
C GLU A 31 -0.04 -20.18 -12.55
N SER A 32 -0.74 -19.09 -12.21
CA SER A 32 -2.08 -19.13 -11.62
C SER A 32 -3.10 -19.88 -12.50
N LEU A 33 -2.99 -19.77 -13.83
CA LEU A 33 -3.87 -20.44 -14.79
C LEU A 33 -3.60 -21.94 -14.96
N GLN A 34 -2.44 -22.42 -14.55
CA GLN A 34 -2.04 -23.83 -14.63
C GLN A 34 -2.23 -24.58 -13.30
N GLY A 35 -2.58 -23.86 -12.23
CA GLY A 35 -2.77 -24.43 -10.90
C GLY A 35 -3.96 -25.40 -10.83
N ASP A 36 -3.92 -26.28 -9.85
CA ASP A 36 -4.97 -27.27 -9.60
C ASP A 36 -6.30 -26.57 -9.24
N SER A 37 -7.36 -26.88 -9.99
CA SER A 37 -8.68 -26.28 -9.80
C SER A 37 -9.28 -26.60 -8.44
N ASP A 38 -8.96 -27.76 -7.86
CA ASP A 38 -9.52 -28.20 -6.58
C ASP A 38 -9.01 -27.33 -5.42
N VAL A 39 -7.77 -26.85 -5.50
CA VAL A 39 -7.20 -25.91 -4.52
C VAL A 39 -7.87 -24.54 -4.61
N PHE A 40 -8.08 -24.03 -5.83
CA PHE A 40 -8.78 -22.75 -6.03
C PHE A 40 -10.23 -22.81 -5.54
N GLN A 41 -10.93 -23.92 -5.82
CA GLN A 41 -12.30 -24.16 -5.35
C GLN A 41 -12.34 -24.16 -3.80
N HIS A 42 -11.42 -24.90 -3.17
CA HIS A 42 -11.34 -24.97 -1.71
C HIS A 42 -11.04 -23.61 -1.07
N LEU A 43 -10.13 -22.82 -1.64
CA LEU A 43 -9.82 -21.47 -1.17
C LEU A 43 -11.04 -20.54 -1.31
N PHE A 44 -11.76 -20.63 -2.43
CA PHE A 44 -12.95 -19.82 -2.68
C PHE A 44 -14.07 -20.11 -1.67
N ASP A 45 -14.31 -21.39 -1.38
CA ASP A 45 -15.38 -21.84 -0.50
C ASP A 45 -15.09 -21.63 1.01
N THR A 46 -13.82 -21.49 1.38
CA THR A 46 -13.41 -21.38 2.79
C THR A 46 -12.92 -19.99 3.15
N VAL A 47 -11.72 -19.62 2.71
CA VAL A 47 -10.97 -18.50 3.29
C VAL A 47 -11.02 -17.24 2.44
N LEU A 48 -11.29 -17.34 1.15
CA LEU A 48 -11.22 -16.18 0.24
C LEU A 48 -12.20 -15.08 0.64
N TRP A 49 -13.44 -15.46 0.97
CA TRP A 49 -14.46 -14.51 1.38
C TRP A 49 -14.13 -13.85 2.71
N ASP A 50 -13.67 -14.65 3.68
CA ASP A 50 -13.26 -14.15 5.00
C ASP A 50 -12.07 -13.20 4.91
N TYR A 51 -11.04 -13.55 4.15
CA TYR A 51 -9.87 -12.69 3.93
C TYR A 51 -10.26 -11.40 3.22
N THR A 52 -11.05 -11.47 2.15
CA THR A 52 -11.48 -10.29 1.40
C THR A 52 -12.29 -9.35 2.30
N ARG A 53 -13.26 -9.89 3.05
CA ARG A 53 -14.10 -9.10 3.96
C ARG A 53 -13.27 -8.47 5.07
N ASN A 54 -12.41 -9.23 5.73
CA ASN A 54 -11.57 -8.72 6.81
C ASN A 54 -10.61 -7.64 6.30
N THR A 55 -9.95 -7.85 5.17
CA THR A 55 -9.08 -6.85 4.55
C THR A 55 -9.84 -5.57 4.21
N LEU A 56 -11.04 -5.66 3.63
CA LEU A 56 -11.86 -4.48 3.33
C LEU A 56 -12.26 -3.71 4.60
N ILE A 57 -12.68 -4.42 5.65
CA ILE A 57 -13.01 -3.80 6.94
C ILE A 57 -11.78 -3.11 7.54
N LEU A 58 -10.61 -3.76 7.53
CA LEU A 58 -9.38 -3.19 8.04
C LEU A 58 -8.94 -1.95 7.24
N ILE A 59 -8.96 -2.02 5.91
CA ILE A 59 -8.62 -0.88 5.04
C ILE A 59 -9.57 0.30 5.32
N ALA A 60 -10.88 0.05 5.38
CA ALA A 60 -11.85 1.09 5.67
C ALA A 60 -11.66 1.69 7.07
N GLY A 61 -11.46 0.85 8.08
CA GLY A 61 -11.22 1.28 9.47
C GLY A 61 -9.95 2.12 9.61
N VAL A 62 -8.82 1.61 9.11
CA VAL A 62 -7.53 2.31 9.14
C VAL A 62 -7.60 3.59 8.32
N GLY A 63 -8.21 3.57 7.14
CA GLY A 63 -8.37 4.75 6.28
C GLY A 63 -9.20 5.84 6.95
N LEU A 64 -10.32 5.49 7.59
CA LEU A 64 -11.17 6.43 8.31
C LEU A 64 -10.42 7.04 9.49
N LEU A 65 -9.83 6.22 10.36
CA LEU A 65 -9.07 6.69 11.52
C LEU A 65 -7.89 7.57 11.10
N SER A 66 -7.17 7.16 10.05
CA SER A 66 -6.06 7.92 9.49
C SER A 66 -6.54 9.27 8.95
N CYS A 67 -7.66 9.35 8.24
CA CYS A 67 -8.22 10.62 7.77
C CYS A 67 -8.60 11.55 8.93
N VAL A 68 -9.25 11.01 9.97
CA VAL A 68 -9.67 11.79 11.15
C VAL A 68 -8.46 12.41 11.87
N ILE A 69 -7.32 11.73 11.89
CA ILE A 69 -6.10 12.21 12.54
C ILE A 69 -5.25 13.07 11.57
N ALA A 70 -5.01 12.59 10.35
CA ALA A 70 -4.10 13.24 9.40
C ALA A 70 -4.64 14.55 8.85
N LEU A 71 -5.94 14.66 8.56
CA LEU A 71 -6.53 15.89 8.01
C LEU A 71 -6.38 17.11 8.94
N PRO A 72 -6.72 17.04 10.24
CA PRO A 72 -6.52 18.19 11.13
C PRO A 72 -5.03 18.50 11.35
N LEU A 73 -4.15 17.49 11.40
CA LEU A 73 -2.70 17.71 11.52
C LEU A 73 -2.13 18.42 10.28
N ALA A 74 -2.57 18.00 9.09
CA ALA A 74 -2.21 18.64 7.83
C ALA A 74 -2.76 20.07 7.74
N TRP A 75 -4.01 20.30 8.16
CA TRP A 75 -4.58 21.64 8.17
C TRP A 75 -3.86 22.58 9.14
N LEU A 76 -3.55 22.11 10.35
CA LEU A 76 -2.84 22.88 11.36
C LEU A 76 -1.45 23.31 10.88
N THR A 77 -0.70 22.39 10.26
CA THR A 77 0.66 22.69 9.75
C THR A 77 0.64 23.55 8.50
N ALA A 78 -0.41 23.48 7.67
CA ALA A 78 -0.54 24.29 6.46
C ALA A 78 -1.03 25.72 6.72
N TYR A 79 -2.00 25.90 7.63
CA TYR A 79 -2.71 27.17 7.81
C TYR A 79 -2.46 27.87 9.16
N CYS A 80 -1.91 27.20 10.17
CA CYS A 80 -1.66 27.80 11.49
C CYS A 80 -0.15 27.98 11.76
N GLU A 81 0.25 29.17 12.20
CA GLU A 81 1.60 29.43 12.68
C GLU A 81 1.64 29.30 14.21
N PHE A 82 2.15 28.17 14.69
CA PHE A 82 2.30 27.90 16.12
C PHE A 82 3.78 27.74 16.52
N PRO A 83 4.17 28.13 17.75
CA PRO A 83 5.53 27.93 18.23
C PRO A 83 5.83 26.42 18.31
N GLY A 84 6.79 25.95 17.51
CA GLY A 84 7.14 24.52 17.42
C GLY A 84 6.70 23.81 16.12
N ARG A 85 6.12 24.54 15.15
CA ARG A 85 5.68 24.00 13.86
C ARG A 85 6.74 23.15 13.14
N LYS A 86 7.99 23.60 13.09
CA LYS A 86 9.08 22.91 12.38
C LYS A 86 9.38 21.53 12.97
N GLN A 87 9.34 21.40 14.29
CA GLN A 87 9.54 20.12 14.98
C GLN A 87 8.37 19.17 14.69
N PHE A 88 7.15 19.70 14.67
CA PHE A 88 5.94 18.93 14.40
C PHE A 88 5.87 18.43 12.94
N GLU A 89 6.18 19.29 11.97
CA GLU A 89 6.29 18.91 10.55
C GLU A 89 7.32 17.80 10.34
N TRP A 90 8.48 17.89 11.01
CA TRP A 90 9.49 16.84 10.95
C TRP A 90 9.01 15.52 11.58
N ALA A 91 8.35 15.60 12.74
CA ALA A 91 7.82 14.42 13.42
C ALA A 91 6.75 13.68 12.59
N LEU A 92 5.94 14.39 11.79
CA LEU A 92 4.95 13.79 10.90
C LEU A 92 5.58 12.99 9.74
N MET A 93 6.83 13.30 9.36
CA MET A 93 7.56 12.55 8.34
C MET A 93 8.31 11.34 8.90
N LEU A 94 8.54 11.30 10.22
CA LEU A 94 9.29 10.24 10.90
C LEU A 94 8.71 8.82 10.68
N PRO A 95 7.38 8.59 10.71
CA PRO A 95 6.81 7.27 10.43
C PRO A 95 7.15 6.75 9.02
N LEU A 96 7.31 7.64 8.03
CA LEU A 96 7.63 7.25 6.66
C LEU A 96 9.06 6.72 6.52
N ALA A 97 9.97 7.13 7.42
CA ALA A 97 11.35 6.66 7.43
C ALA A 97 11.50 5.29 8.12
N MET A 98 10.53 4.89 8.94
CA MET A 98 10.57 3.62 9.65
C MET A 98 10.16 2.44 8.75
N PRO A 99 10.94 1.34 8.73
CA PRO A 99 10.52 0.11 8.08
C PRO A 99 9.20 -0.41 8.67
N THR A 100 8.26 -0.81 7.81
CA THR A 100 6.94 -1.31 8.20
C THR A 100 7.02 -2.52 9.14
N TYR A 101 7.97 -3.42 8.89
CA TYR A 101 8.28 -4.56 9.76
C TYR A 101 8.54 -4.11 11.20
N LEU A 102 9.35 -3.07 11.43
CA LEU A 102 9.72 -2.62 12.78
C LEU A 102 8.50 -2.08 13.53
N ILE A 103 7.67 -1.29 12.84
CA ILE A 103 6.43 -0.75 13.41
C ILE A 103 5.50 -1.89 13.86
N ALA A 104 5.42 -2.98 13.08
CA ALA A 104 4.62 -4.14 13.44
C ALA A 104 5.11 -4.82 14.73
N TYR A 105 6.43 -5.01 14.92
CA TYR A 105 6.94 -5.56 16.18
C TYR A 105 6.66 -4.66 17.36
N VAL A 106 6.92 -3.35 17.22
CA VAL A 106 6.66 -2.40 18.31
C VAL A 106 5.18 -2.40 18.69
N TYR A 107 4.27 -2.45 17.72
CA TYR A 107 2.84 -2.56 18.03
C TYR A 107 2.47 -3.88 18.68
N THR A 108 3.02 -4.99 18.22
CA THR A 108 2.84 -6.28 18.90
C THR A 108 3.33 -6.17 20.32
N ASP A 109 4.57 -5.76 20.58
CA ASP A 109 5.12 -5.64 21.94
C ASP A 109 4.31 -4.69 22.85
N LEU A 110 3.73 -3.62 22.30
CA LEU A 110 2.90 -2.67 23.07
C LEU A 110 1.49 -3.19 23.37
N LEU A 111 0.92 -4.01 22.49
CA LEU A 111 -0.46 -4.50 22.57
C LEU A 111 -0.55 -5.96 23.00
N ASP A 112 0.57 -6.68 23.03
CA ASP A 112 0.63 -8.06 23.45
C ASP A 112 0.29 -8.16 24.92
N TYR A 113 -0.45 -9.21 25.25
CA TYR A 113 -0.89 -9.43 26.62
C TYR A 113 0.30 -9.96 27.40
N ALA A 114 0.88 -9.11 28.26
CA ALA A 114 1.87 -9.53 29.24
C ALA A 114 1.19 -10.52 30.20
N GLY A 115 1.40 -11.82 29.97
CA GLY A 115 1.07 -12.86 30.95
C GLY A 115 1.74 -12.58 32.29
#